data_AF-A0A485LBP6-F1
#
_entry.id   AF-A0A485LBP6-F1
#
_cell.length_a   1.000
_cell.length_b   1.000
_cell.length_c   1.000
_cell.angle_alpha   90.00
_cell.angle_beta   90.00
_cell.angle_gamma   90.00
#
_symmetry.space_group_name_H-M   'P 1'
#
loop_
_entity.id
_entity.type
_entity.pdbx_description
1 polymer ?
#
loop_
_entity_poly.entity_id
_entity_poly.type
_entity_poly.pdbx_seq_one_letter_code
_entity_poly.pdbx_strand_id
1 'polypeptide(L)'
;MGWGLFLKRRVLEEFMQRDKNDDNERRCAALPPTGRWQSPWHAVLFDETLLKEILPYQNGIFGDLLPRYQEWQQVRDTAAPSSDLRFLTYELPSRYRSVPAVGESLRVYAGYSLFLNSFESDIRFPLHVAILEGALSVVQRWTACCGAAWVTPDALYVAVRYGHTHIVQWLVETVFVRRKDVRQRARTLAKQNNQRHLLPLLRGPASTMMHVCNASTPSIMFVS
;
A
#
# COMPACT_ATOMS: atom_id res chain seq x y z
N MET A 1 -20.67 -9.31 -4.25
CA MET A 1 -20.66 -7.86 -4.56
C MET A 1 -19.59 -7.58 -5.62
N GLY A 2 -19.91 -7.70 -6.92
CA GLY A 2 -18.90 -7.82 -7.99
C GLY A 2 -19.20 -7.03 -9.27
N TRP A 3 -19.83 -5.86 -9.17
CA TRP A 3 -20.20 -5.05 -10.35
C TRP A 3 -19.28 -3.84 -10.60
N GLY A 4 -18.47 -3.42 -9.61
CA GLY A 4 -17.64 -2.19 -9.72
C GLY A 4 -16.38 -2.33 -10.58
N LEU A 5 -15.82 -3.54 -10.73
CA LEU A 5 -14.58 -3.77 -11.50
C LEU A 5 -14.84 -3.96 -13.01
N PHE A 6 -16.07 -4.34 -13.39
CA PHE A 6 -16.42 -4.57 -14.79
C PHE A 6 -16.61 -3.26 -15.57
N LEU A 7 -17.08 -2.19 -14.89
CA LEU A 7 -17.28 -0.89 -15.52
C LEU A 7 -15.97 -0.15 -15.83
N LYS A 8 -14.92 -0.35 -15.02
CA LYS A 8 -13.61 0.31 -15.24
C LYS A 8 -12.84 -0.25 -16.44
N ARG A 9 -13.02 -1.53 -16.79
CA ARG A 9 -12.32 -2.13 -17.95
C ARG A 9 -12.90 -1.69 -19.29
N ARG A 10 -14.23 -1.53 -19.37
CA ARG A 10 -14.92 -1.20 -20.62
C ARG A 10 -14.67 0.23 -21.08
N VAL A 11 -14.57 1.18 -20.15
CA VAL A 11 -14.29 2.60 -20.47
C VAL A 11 -12.84 2.80 -20.96
N LEU A 12 -11.89 2.02 -20.45
CA LEU A 12 -10.48 2.10 -20.87
C LEU A 12 -10.25 1.47 -22.26
N GLU A 13 -10.99 0.43 -22.62
CA GLU A 13 -10.93 -0.16 -23.97
C GLU A 13 -11.60 0.74 -25.02
N GLU A 14 -12.72 1.39 -24.71
CA GLU A 14 -13.36 2.34 -25.65
C GLU A 14 -12.51 3.60 -25.89
N PHE A 15 -11.74 4.06 -24.89
CA PHE A 15 -10.83 5.20 -25.07
C PHE A 15 -9.63 4.84 -25.96
N MET A 16 -9.08 3.63 -25.83
CA MET A 16 -7.95 3.18 -26.67
C MET A 16 -8.35 2.81 -28.10
N GLN A 17 -9.59 2.40 -28.35
CA GLN A 17 -10.07 2.12 -29.71
C GLN A 17 -10.36 3.41 -30.51
N ARG A 18 -10.64 4.53 -29.83
CA ARG A 18 -11.01 5.79 -30.48
C ARG A 18 -9.82 6.56 -31.05
N ASP A 19 -8.62 6.39 -30.48
CA ASP A 19 -7.39 7.03 -30.98
C ASP A 19 -6.86 6.41 -32.29
N LYS A 20 -7.22 5.15 -32.61
CA LYS A 20 -6.68 4.48 -33.80
C LYS A 20 -7.35 4.86 -35.13
N ASN A 21 -8.45 5.61 -35.10
CA ASN A 21 -9.18 5.98 -36.32
C ASN A 21 -8.86 7.38 -36.85
N ASP A 22 -8.09 8.20 -36.13
CA ASP A 22 -7.80 9.59 -36.54
C ASP A 22 -6.43 9.79 -37.21
N ASP A 23 -5.61 8.73 -37.32
CA ASP A 23 -4.21 8.84 -37.79
C ASP A 23 -4.01 8.85 -39.32
N ASN A 24 -5.06 8.70 -40.15
CA ASN A 24 -4.87 8.47 -41.59
C ASN A 24 -5.20 9.64 -42.53
N GLU A 25 -5.63 10.82 -42.04
CA GLU A 25 -6.12 11.88 -42.96
C GLU A 25 -5.55 13.29 -42.80
N ARG A 26 -4.37 13.46 -42.18
CA ARG A 26 -3.70 14.78 -42.17
C ARG A 26 -2.30 14.74 -42.72
N ARG A 27 -2.28 14.76 -44.06
CA ARG A 27 -1.35 15.48 -44.93
C ARG A 27 -0.34 16.36 -44.19
N CYS A 28 0.92 16.09 -44.48
CA CYS A 28 2.10 16.91 -44.25
C CYS A 28 1.89 18.35 -44.77
N ALA A 29 1.27 19.21 -43.97
CA ALA A 29 1.40 20.65 -44.09
C ALA A 29 2.57 21.08 -43.19
N ALA A 30 3.57 21.73 -43.78
CA ALA A 30 4.77 22.20 -43.11
C ALA A 30 4.42 22.99 -41.84
N LEU A 31 4.84 22.46 -40.68
CA LEU A 31 4.69 23.13 -39.40
C LEU A 31 5.66 24.33 -39.33
N PRO A 32 5.21 25.49 -38.83
CA PRO A 32 6.07 26.63 -38.58
C PRO A 32 7.08 26.31 -37.46
N PRO A 33 8.34 26.81 -37.56
CA PRO A 33 9.35 26.56 -36.56
C PRO A 33 9.05 27.38 -35.29
N THR A 34 9.17 26.72 -34.13
CA THR A 34 9.37 27.35 -32.82
C THR A 34 8.25 28.26 -32.28
N GLY A 35 7.00 27.81 -32.34
CA GLY A 35 5.91 28.35 -31.53
C GLY A 35 5.52 27.34 -30.45
N ARG A 36 6.02 27.55 -29.23
CA ARG A 36 5.76 26.79 -27.99
C ARG A 36 4.32 26.23 -27.94
N TRP A 37 4.12 24.98 -28.34
CA TRP A 37 2.85 24.25 -28.24
C TRP A 37 2.59 23.85 -26.78
N GLN A 38 2.34 24.85 -25.93
CA GLN A 38 1.61 24.60 -24.69
C GLN A 38 0.15 24.45 -25.11
N SER A 39 -0.21 23.21 -25.43
CA SER A 39 -1.61 22.80 -25.42
C SER A 39 -2.28 23.42 -24.17
N PRO A 40 -3.47 24.04 -24.27
CA PRO A 40 -4.14 24.61 -23.12
C PRO A 40 -4.36 23.57 -22.01
N TRP A 41 -4.50 22.30 -22.40
CA TRP A 41 -4.53 21.15 -21.48
C TRP A 41 -3.21 20.97 -20.72
N HIS A 42 -2.07 21.23 -21.34
CA HIS A 42 -0.76 21.17 -20.70
C HIS A 42 -0.57 22.30 -19.68
N ALA A 43 -1.14 23.49 -19.90
CA ALA A 43 -1.11 24.54 -18.88
C ALA A 43 -1.94 24.13 -17.64
N VAL A 44 -3.10 23.50 -17.85
CA VAL A 44 -4.01 23.07 -16.78
C VAL A 44 -3.49 21.84 -16.02
N LEU A 45 -2.97 20.84 -16.73
CA LEU A 45 -2.49 19.58 -16.11
C LEU A 45 -1.21 19.75 -15.30
N PHE A 46 -0.39 20.75 -15.64
CA PHE A 46 0.87 21.05 -14.94
C PHE A 46 0.78 22.30 -14.08
N ASP A 47 -0.42 22.86 -13.90
CA ASP A 47 -0.63 23.91 -12.92
C ASP A 47 -0.44 23.32 -11.51
N GLU A 48 0.57 23.81 -10.81
CA GLU A 48 0.99 23.28 -9.50
C GLU A 48 -0.12 23.44 -8.44
N THR A 49 -0.96 24.47 -8.58
CA THR A 49 -2.06 24.76 -7.66
C THR A 49 -3.18 23.74 -7.85
N LEU A 50 -3.61 23.53 -9.10
CA LEU A 50 -4.61 22.51 -9.46
C LEU A 50 -4.13 21.11 -9.09
N LEU A 51 -2.85 20.78 -9.33
CA LEU A 51 -2.29 19.50 -8.89
C LEU A 51 -2.35 19.33 -7.38
N LYS A 52 -1.97 20.35 -6.60
CA LYS A 52 -2.07 20.32 -5.13
C LYS A 52 -3.51 20.15 -4.64
N GLU A 53 -4.48 20.71 -5.35
CA GLU A 53 -5.90 20.56 -5.02
C GLU A 53 -6.46 19.20 -5.44
N ILE A 54 -6.03 18.65 -6.59
CA ILE A 54 -6.56 17.38 -7.13
C ILE A 54 -5.92 16.17 -6.43
N LEU A 55 -4.63 16.24 -6.10
CA LEU A 55 -3.88 15.12 -5.52
C LEU A 55 -4.50 14.54 -4.24
N PRO A 56 -5.03 15.34 -3.28
CA PRO A 56 -5.76 14.83 -2.12
C PRO A 56 -6.98 13.97 -2.46
N TYR A 57 -7.62 14.22 -3.62
CA TYR A 57 -8.81 13.47 -4.07
C TYR A 57 -8.44 12.26 -4.94
N GLN A 58 -7.18 12.14 -5.34
CA GLN A 58 -6.70 10.95 -6.04
C GLN A 58 -6.25 9.92 -5.00
N ASN A 59 -7.06 8.87 -4.82
CA ASN A 59 -6.64 7.61 -4.19
C ASN A 59 -5.64 6.87 -5.10
N GLY A 60 -4.58 7.56 -5.49
CA GLY A 60 -3.57 7.10 -6.43
C GLY A 60 -2.53 6.22 -5.74
N ILE A 61 -1.97 5.30 -6.50
CA ILE A 61 -0.84 4.48 -6.07
C ILE A 61 0.42 5.12 -6.67
N PHE A 62 1.49 5.23 -5.89
CA PHE A 62 2.76 5.73 -6.42
C PHE A 62 3.23 4.86 -7.60
N GLY A 63 3.81 5.48 -8.62
CA GLY A 63 4.21 4.77 -9.84
C GLY A 63 5.20 3.62 -9.60
N ASP A 64 6.07 3.74 -8.59
CA ASP A 64 7.01 2.69 -8.17
C ASP A 64 6.33 1.50 -7.48
N LEU A 65 5.13 1.69 -6.92
CA LEU A 65 4.32 0.61 -6.35
C LEU A 65 3.45 -0.10 -7.40
N LEU A 66 3.27 0.48 -8.59
CA LEU A 66 2.38 -0.05 -9.62
C LEU A 66 2.72 -1.50 -10.04
N PRO A 67 3.99 -1.89 -10.27
CA PRO A 67 4.31 -3.28 -10.60
C PRO A 67 3.92 -4.25 -9.47
N ARG A 68 4.15 -3.86 -8.21
CA ARG A 68 3.77 -4.68 -7.04
C ARG A 68 2.26 -4.82 -6.91
N TYR A 69 1.53 -3.75 -7.21
CA TYR A 69 0.08 -3.76 -7.20
C TYR A 69 -0.51 -4.65 -8.31
N GLN A 70 0.05 -4.58 -9.52
CA GLN A 70 -0.37 -5.42 -10.64
C GLN A 70 -0.12 -6.91 -10.36
N GLU A 71 1.03 -7.25 -9.79
CA GLU A 71 1.30 -8.62 -9.34
C GLU A 71 0.27 -9.08 -8.31
N TRP A 72 -0.09 -8.22 -7.35
CA TRP A 72 -1.13 -8.56 -6.37
C TRP A 72 -2.48 -8.83 -7.02
N GLN A 73 -2.88 -8.05 -8.03
CA GLN A 73 -4.13 -8.32 -8.76
C GLN A 73 -4.13 -9.68 -9.48
N GLN A 74 -2.96 -10.28 -9.69
CA GLN A 74 -2.80 -11.61 -10.28
C GLN A 74 -2.68 -12.71 -9.22
N VAL A 75 -2.43 -12.37 -7.94
CA VAL A 75 -2.40 -13.34 -6.84
C VAL A 75 -3.77 -13.99 -6.75
N ARG A 76 -3.77 -15.32 -6.85
CA ARG A 76 -5.00 -16.11 -6.79
C ARG A 76 -5.34 -16.41 -5.34
N ASP A 77 -6.55 -16.05 -4.98
CA ASP A 77 -7.20 -16.49 -3.76
C ASP A 77 -7.60 -17.95 -3.93
N THR A 78 -6.85 -18.85 -3.30
CA THR A 78 -7.15 -20.30 -3.37
C THR A 78 -7.67 -20.75 -2.02
N ALA A 79 -8.84 -21.39 -2.02
CA ALA A 79 -9.33 -22.10 -0.84
C ALA A 79 -8.44 -23.31 -0.58
N ALA A 80 -7.96 -23.46 0.66
CA ALA A 80 -7.15 -24.61 1.04
C ALA A 80 -7.91 -25.93 0.73
N PRO A 81 -7.32 -26.90 0.01
CA PRO A 81 -8.04 -28.05 -0.52
C PRO A 81 -8.38 -29.13 0.53
N SER A 82 -7.90 -29.01 1.76
CA SER A 82 -7.84 -30.14 2.72
C SER A 82 -8.71 -30.00 3.96
N SER A 83 -9.58 -29.00 4.06
CA SER A 83 -10.46 -28.82 5.22
C SER A 83 -11.85 -28.36 4.81
N ASP A 84 -12.87 -28.89 5.48
CA ASP A 84 -14.27 -28.42 5.37
C ASP A 84 -14.38 -26.90 5.63
N LEU A 85 -13.42 -26.35 6.36
CA LEU A 85 -13.22 -24.92 6.55
C LEU A 85 -12.35 -24.35 5.42
N ARG A 86 -12.94 -23.47 4.61
CA ARG A 86 -12.25 -22.76 3.52
C ARG A 86 -11.43 -21.59 4.07
N PHE A 87 -10.19 -21.87 4.49
CA PHE A 87 -9.25 -20.80 4.81
C PHE A 87 -8.61 -20.25 3.53
N LEU A 88 -8.61 -18.92 3.43
CA LEU A 88 -8.02 -18.17 2.34
C LEU A 88 -6.50 -18.28 2.38
N THR A 89 -5.95 -18.78 1.28
CA THR A 89 -4.51 -18.89 1.05
C THR A 89 -4.14 -18.10 -0.19
N TYR A 90 -3.08 -17.31 -0.08
CA TYR A 90 -2.52 -16.54 -1.19
C TYR A 90 -1.30 -17.27 -1.74
N GLU A 91 -1.25 -17.43 -3.06
CA GLU A 91 -0.07 -17.93 -3.77
C GLU A 91 0.79 -16.74 -4.23
N LEU A 92 1.96 -16.59 -3.63
CA LEU A 92 2.86 -15.48 -3.89
C LEU A 92 3.71 -15.70 -5.15
N PRO A 93 4.07 -14.63 -5.89
CA PRO A 93 5.04 -14.71 -6.98
C PRO A 93 6.39 -15.31 -6.57
N SER A 94 7.11 -15.89 -7.53
CA SER A 94 8.40 -16.55 -7.31
C SER A 94 9.49 -15.68 -6.67
N ARG A 95 9.42 -14.35 -6.84
CA ARG A 95 10.36 -13.40 -6.20
C ARG A 95 10.37 -13.51 -4.67
N TYR A 96 9.26 -13.94 -4.06
CA TYR A 96 9.13 -14.10 -2.62
C TYR A 96 9.80 -15.37 -2.08
N ARG A 97 10.34 -16.25 -2.94
CA ARG A 97 11.10 -17.44 -2.49
C ARG A 97 12.30 -17.07 -1.61
N SER A 98 12.87 -15.88 -1.83
CA SER A 98 13.98 -15.37 -1.01
C SER A 98 13.57 -14.92 0.40
N VAL A 99 12.26 -14.75 0.66
CA VAL A 99 11.76 -14.31 1.96
C VAL A 99 11.72 -15.51 2.91
N PRO A 100 12.52 -15.52 4.00
CA PRO A 100 12.64 -16.70 4.87
C PRO A 100 11.32 -17.16 5.48
N ALA A 101 10.38 -16.23 5.67
CA ALA A 101 9.06 -16.49 6.23
C ALA A 101 8.11 -17.27 5.31
N VAL A 102 8.33 -17.23 3.99
CA VAL A 102 7.44 -17.83 2.99
C VAL A 102 7.87 -19.26 2.66
N GLY A 103 9.18 -19.52 2.63
CA GLY A 103 9.75 -20.81 2.27
C GLY A 103 9.47 -21.19 0.81
N GLU A 104 9.60 -22.49 0.50
CA GLU A 104 9.48 -23.01 -0.87
C GLU A 104 8.03 -23.08 -1.39
N SER A 105 7.05 -23.14 -0.49
CA SER A 105 5.65 -23.36 -0.88
C SER A 105 5.02 -22.15 -1.56
N LEU A 106 5.59 -20.95 -1.38
CA LEU A 106 5.03 -19.67 -1.82
C LEU A 106 3.58 -19.43 -1.36
N ARG A 107 3.09 -20.18 -0.38
CA ARG A 107 1.72 -20.12 0.11
C ARG A 107 1.68 -19.46 1.47
N VAL A 108 0.84 -18.43 1.57
CA VAL A 108 0.70 -17.64 2.80
C VAL A 108 -0.77 -17.62 3.21
N TYR A 109 -1.03 -18.03 4.46
CA TYR A 109 -2.38 -18.06 5.02
C TYR A 109 -2.80 -16.67 5.48
N ALA A 110 -3.96 -16.19 5.01
CA ALA A 110 -4.44 -14.84 5.27
C ALA A 110 -4.52 -14.51 6.77
N GLY A 111 -5.30 -15.28 7.54
CA GLY A 111 -5.49 -15.03 8.96
C GLY A 111 -4.30 -15.42 9.83
N TYR A 112 -3.64 -16.53 9.53
CA TYR A 112 -2.54 -17.01 10.35
C TYR A 112 -1.24 -16.23 10.10
N SER A 113 -0.86 -16.02 8.85
CA SER A 113 0.46 -15.47 8.51
C SER A 113 0.45 -13.96 8.39
N LEU A 114 -0.66 -13.39 7.90
CA LEU A 114 -0.80 -11.96 7.64
C LEU A 114 -1.74 -11.26 8.62
N PHE A 115 -2.43 -11.96 9.52
CA PHE A 115 -3.46 -11.37 10.40
C PHE A 115 -4.57 -10.61 9.62
N LEU A 116 -4.92 -11.10 8.43
CA LEU A 116 -6.01 -10.58 7.60
C LEU A 116 -7.29 -11.42 7.76
N ASN A 117 -8.38 -11.05 7.06
CA ASN A 117 -9.57 -11.89 7.03
C ASN A 117 -9.24 -13.28 6.45
N SER A 118 -9.64 -14.34 7.15
CA SER A 118 -9.40 -15.73 6.75
C SER A 118 -10.29 -16.23 5.63
N PHE A 119 -11.33 -15.51 5.25
CA PHE A 119 -12.38 -15.98 4.34
C PHE A 119 -12.57 -15.08 3.11
N GLU A 120 -12.14 -13.82 3.20
CA GLU A 120 -12.34 -12.82 2.15
C GLU A 120 -11.02 -12.11 1.84
N SER A 121 -10.86 -11.71 0.58
CA SER A 121 -9.71 -10.92 0.17
C SER A 121 -9.72 -9.55 0.85
N ASP A 122 -8.57 -9.15 1.33
CA ASP A 122 -8.41 -7.92 2.11
C ASP A 122 -7.64 -6.90 1.31
N ILE A 123 -8.17 -5.67 1.22
CA ILE A 123 -7.50 -4.57 0.53
C ILE A 123 -6.13 -4.25 1.14
N ARG A 124 -5.91 -4.57 2.42
CA ARG A 124 -4.65 -4.34 3.15
C ARG A 124 -3.55 -5.34 2.79
N PHE A 125 -3.87 -6.36 2.00
CA PHE A 125 -2.93 -7.41 1.62
C PHE A 125 -1.58 -6.89 1.09
N PRO A 126 -1.51 -5.89 0.17
CA PRO A 126 -0.23 -5.39 -0.34
C PRO A 126 0.67 -4.81 0.76
N LEU A 127 0.09 -4.09 1.73
CA LEU A 127 0.83 -3.56 2.87
C LEU A 127 1.37 -4.69 3.75
N HIS A 128 0.55 -5.69 4.06
CA HIS A 128 0.95 -6.80 4.93
C HIS A 128 2.02 -7.69 4.28
N VAL A 129 1.98 -7.88 2.97
CA VAL A 129 3.04 -8.59 2.24
C VAL A 129 4.33 -7.77 2.19
N ALA A 130 4.27 -6.44 2.05
CA ALA A 130 5.46 -5.59 2.16
C ALA A 130 6.11 -5.66 3.55
N ILE A 131 5.29 -5.79 4.61
CA ILE A 131 5.78 -6.02 5.98
C ILE A 131 6.39 -7.42 6.09
N LEU A 132 5.74 -8.46 5.56
CA LEU A 132 6.28 -9.83 5.52
C LEU A 132 7.68 -9.87 4.89
N GLU A 133 7.88 -9.16 3.78
CA GLU A 133 9.17 -9.02 3.08
C GLU A 133 10.23 -8.27 3.89
N GLY A 134 9.83 -7.43 4.85
CA GLY A 134 10.75 -6.58 5.60
C GLY A 134 11.14 -5.29 4.87
N ALA A 135 10.41 -4.91 3.81
CA ALA A 135 10.72 -3.78 2.95
C ALA A 135 10.14 -2.46 3.49
N LEU A 136 10.81 -1.84 4.48
CA LEU A 136 10.34 -0.62 5.16
C LEU A 136 10.01 0.54 4.20
N SER A 137 10.83 0.76 3.17
CA SER A 137 10.58 1.81 2.18
C SER A 137 9.23 1.62 1.47
N VAL A 138 8.90 0.37 1.12
CA VAL A 138 7.63 0.02 0.47
C VAL A 138 6.46 0.18 1.44
N VAL A 139 6.63 -0.20 2.71
CA VAL A 139 5.63 0.00 3.77
C VAL A 139 5.31 1.48 3.99
N GLN A 140 6.34 2.33 4.01
CA GLN A 140 6.20 3.78 4.12
C GLN A 140 5.42 4.36 2.93
N ARG A 141 5.76 3.92 1.71
CA ARG A 141 5.06 4.34 0.48
C ARG A 141 3.59 3.94 0.49
N TRP A 142 3.28 2.68 0.83
CA TRP A 142 1.88 2.22 0.94
C TRP A 142 1.10 3.02 1.98
N THR A 143 1.72 3.30 3.13
CA THR A 143 1.08 4.09 4.19
C THR A 143 0.82 5.53 3.74
N ALA A 144 1.74 6.12 2.97
CA ALA A 144 1.58 7.48 2.46
C ALA A 144 0.46 7.60 1.42
N CYS A 145 0.26 6.61 0.55
CA CYS A 145 -0.81 6.68 -0.47
C CYS A 145 -2.17 6.18 0.00
N CYS A 146 -2.21 5.12 0.82
CA CYS A 146 -3.48 4.52 1.26
C CYS A 146 -3.98 5.06 2.61
N GLY A 147 -3.13 5.83 3.31
CA GLY A 147 -3.46 6.50 4.55
C GLY A 147 -3.64 5.56 5.75
N ALA A 148 -4.17 6.13 6.83
CA ALA A 148 -4.31 5.45 8.12
C ALA A 148 -5.28 4.27 8.11
N ALA A 149 -6.20 4.20 7.13
CA ALA A 149 -7.18 3.13 7.02
C ALA A 149 -6.52 1.75 6.78
N TRP A 150 -5.37 1.72 6.11
CA TRP A 150 -4.66 0.47 5.83
C TRP A 150 -3.76 0.03 6.98
N VAL A 151 -3.32 0.96 7.83
CA VAL A 151 -2.41 0.66 8.93
C VAL A 151 -3.19 0.29 10.19
N THR A 152 -3.63 -0.96 10.24
CA THR A 152 -4.31 -1.52 11.41
C THR A 152 -3.32 -2.11 12.41
N PRO A 153 -3.73 -2.38 13.68
CA PRO A 153 -2.88 -3.08 14.64
C PRO A 153 -2.29 -4.40 14.13
N ASP A 154 -2.99 -5.06 13.21
CA ASP A 154 -2.55 -6.30 12.57
C ASP A 154 -1.22 -6.12 11.83
N ALA A 155 -1.00 -4.98 11.18
CA ALA A 155 0.27 -4.65 10.52
C ALA A 155 1.46 -4.68 11.51
N LEU A 156 1.25 -4.16 12.73
CA LEU A 156 2.26 -4.24 13.78
C LEU A 156 2.47 -5.69 14.23
N TYR A 157 1.40 -6.49 14.33
CA TYR A 157 1.51 -7.90 14.71
C TYR A 157 2.25 -8.73 13.65
N VAL A 158 2.06 -8.44 12.36
CA VAL A 158 2.87 -9.03 11.27
C VAL A 158 4.33 -8.67 11.45
N ALA A 159 4.66 -7.38 11.64
CA ALA A 159 6.04 -6.92 11.79
C ALA A 159 6.74 -7.58 12.99
N VAL A 160 6.03 -7.68 14.12
CA VAL A 160 6.51 -8.40 15.30
C VAL A 160 6.69 -9.88 14.98
N ARG A 161 5.68 -10.55 14.42
CA ARG A 161 5.74 -11.98 14.10
C ARG A 161 6.99 -12.37 13.34
N TYR A 162 7.37 -11.58 12.34
CA TYR A 162 8.54 -11.86 11.50
C TYR A 162 9.84 -11.21 12.00
N GLY A 163 9.81 -10.46 13.10
CA GLY A 163 11.01 -9.91 13.74
C GLY A 163 11.60 -8.70 13.03
N HIS A 164 10.81 -7.99 12.21
CA HIS A 164 11.24 -6.82 11.44
C HIS A 164 11.35 -5.59 12.35
N THR A 165 12.45 -5.53 13.12
CA THR A 165 12.70 -4.54 14.18
C THR A 165 12.54 -3.09 13.70
N HIS A 166 13.07 -2.78 12.53
CA HIS A 166 13.00 -1.45 11.90
C HIS A 166 11.57 -1.04 11.54
N ILE A 167 10.75 -1.98 11.06
CA ILE A 167 9.32 -1.73 10.78
C ILE A 167 8.53 -1.56 12.07
N VAL A 168 8.79 -2.40 13.08
CA VAL A 168 8.16 -2.30 14.41
C VAL A 168 8.45 -0.93 15.02
N GLN A 169 9.72 -0.50 15.02
CA GLN A 169 10.12 0.81 15.51
C GLN A 169 9.36 1.93 14.79
N TRP A 170 9.39 1.93 13.45
CA TRP A 170 8.71 2.94 12.65
C TRP A 170 7.18 2.99 12.90
N LEU A 171 6.51 1.84 12.95
CA LEU A 171 5.06 1.77 13.22
C LEU A 171 4.69 2.28 14.61
N VAL A 172 5.52 2.01 15.62
CA VAL A 172 5.30 2.43 17.01
C VAL A 172 5.50 3.94 17.18
N GLU A 173 6.47 4.51 16.46
CA GLU A 173 6.84 5.92 16.50
C GLU A 173 5.95 6.82 15.64
N THR A 174 5.44 6.32 14.51
CA THR A 174 4.66 7.14 13.57
C THR A 174 3.15 6.92 13.67
N VAL A 175 2.70 5.68 13.87
CA VAL A 175 1.27 5.33 13.78
C VAL A 175 0.65 4.99 15.13
N PHE A 176 1.31 4.15 15.92
CA PHE A 176 0.75 3.60 17.17
C PHE A 176 1.29 4.27 18.43
N VAL A 177 1.65 5.56 18.37
CA VAL A 177 2.29 6.30 19.47
C VAL A 177 1.50 6.20 20.79
N ARG A 178 0.16 6.19 20.71
CA ARG A 178 -0.72 6.37 21.88
C ARG A 178 -1.57 5.14 22.25
N ARG A 179 -1.52 4.05 21.50
CA ARG A 179 -2.39 2.87 21.72
C ARG A 179 -1.73 1.82 22.62
N LYS A 180 -2.02 1.88 23.92
CA LYS A 180 -1.44 0.99 24.95
C LYS A 180 -1.84 -0.48 24.77
N ASP A 181 -3.10 -0.72 24.39
CA ASP A 181 -3.69 -2.03 24.12
C ASP A 181 -2.95 -2.78 23.00
N VAL A 182 -2.73 -2.10 21.88
CA VAL A 182 -2.01 -2.63 20.70
C VAL A 182 -0.58 -3.01 21.08
N ARG A 183 0.12 -2.13 21.81
CA ARG A 183 1.48 -2.40 22.28
C ARG A 183 1.53 -3.58 23.24
N GLN A 184 0.57 -3.71 24.15
CA GLN A 184 0.55 -4.82 25.10
C GLN A 184 0.35 -6.16 24.39
N ARG A 185 -0.56 -6.25 23.42
CA ARG A 185 -0.73 -7.47 22.61
C ARG A 185 0.51 -7.79 21.78
N ALA A 186 1.14 -6.79 21.16
CA ALA A 186 2.40 -6.95 20.44
C ALA A 186 3.52 -7.47 21.35
N ARG A 187 3.60 -7.04 22.62
CA ARG A 187 4.59 -7.55 23.59
C ARG A 187 4.36 -9.03 23.91
N THR A 188 3.11 -9.44 24.09
CA THR A 188 2.78 -10.86 24.31
C THR A 188 3.21 -11.70 23.11
N LEU A 189 2.95 -11.23 21.90
CA LEU A 189 3.37 -11.90 20.67
C LEU A 189 4.90 -12.00 20.55
N ALA A 190 5.62 -10.90 20.81
CA ALA A 190 7.09 -10.87 20.80
C ALA A 190 7.69 -11.86 21.81
N LYS A 191 7.08 -11.99 23.01
CA LYS A 191 7.50 -12.99 24.00
C LYS A 191 7.28 -14.42 23.52
N GLN A 192 6.11 -14.71 22.92
CA GLN A 192 5.79 -16.03 22.38
C GLN A 192 6.77 -16.46 21.27
N ASN A 193 7.22 -15.51 20.45
CA ASN A 193 8.19 -15.76 19.38
C ASN A 193 9.65 -15.65 19.82
N ASN A 194 9.93 -15.55 21.13
CA ASN A 194 11.28 -15.37 21.69
C ASN A 194 12.05 -14.13 21.17
N GLN A 195 11.36 -13.10 20.69
CA GLN A 195 11.93 -11.86 20.16
C GLN A 195 12.15 -10.82 21.26
N ARG A 196 13.07 -11.13 22.19
CA ARG A 196 13.35 -10.27 23.36
C ARG A 196 13.84 -8.86 22.98
N HIS A 197 14.49 -8.73 21.83
CA HIS A 197 15.00 -7.46 21.31
C HIS A 197 13.89 -6.45 20.95
N LEU A 198 12.64 -6.89 20.72
CA LEU A 198 11.50 -6.00 20.45
C LEU A 198 10.85 -5.44 21.71
N LEU A 199 11.09 -6.04 22.89
CA LEU A 199 10.44 -5.66 24.14
C LEU A 199 10.74 -4.22 24.59
N PRO A 200 11.97 -3.69 24.45
CA PRO A 200 12.27 -2.29 24.75
C PRO A 200 11.48 -1.33 23.85
N LEU A 201 11.42 -1.59 22.55
CA LEU A 201 10.69 -0.77 21.58
C LEU A 201 9.19 -0.71 21.88
N LEU A 202 8.60 -1.87 22.20
CA LEU A 202 7.17 -1.99 22.49
C LEU A 202 6.78 -1.51 23.89
N ARG A 203 7.74 -1.27 24.80
CA ARG A 203 7.48 -0.65 26.11
C ARG A 203 6.99 0.79 25.96
N GLY A 204 7.25 1.40 24.81
CA GLY A 204 6.99 2.80 24.52
C GLY A 204 8.12 3.71 25.04
N PRO A 205 8.22 4.94 24.51
CA PRO A 205 9.11 5.93 25.09
C PRO A 205 8.70 6.12 26.55
N ALA A 206 9.66 5.99 27.47
CA ALA A 206 9.46 6.21 28.88
C ALA A 206 9.25 7.71 29.14
N SER A 207 8.12 8.28 28.71
CA SER A 207 7.75 9.71 28.86
C SER A 207 8.91 10.68 28.74
N THR A 208 9.90 10.40 27.89
CA THR A 208 10.96 11.36 27.62
C THR A 208 10.32 12.36 26.69
N MET A 209 10.06 13.56 27.21
CA MET A 209 9.50 14.73 26.52
C MET A 209 10.30 15.02 25.24
N MET A 210 10.05 14.26 24.18
CA MET A 210 10.45 14.63 22.84
C MET A 210 9.34 15.54 22.32
N HIS A 211 9.62 16.83 22.40
CA HIS A 211 9.04 17.85 21.52
C HIS A 211 9.28 17.37 20.08
N VAL A 212 8.39 16.54 19.55
CA VAL A 212 8.35 16.30 18.11
C VAL A 212 7.85 17.60 17.54
N CYS A 213 8.76 18.37 16.98
CA CYS A 213 8.47 19.47 16.09
C CYS A 213 7.46 18.94 15.07
N ASN A 214 6.21 19.39 15.19
CA ASN A 214 5.20 19.20 14.14
C ASN A 214 5.86 19.71 12.86
N ALA A 215 6.19 18.79 11.96
CA ALA A 215 6.28 19.13 10.55
C ALA A 215 4.89 19.67 10.21
N SER A 216 4.83 21.00 10.15
CA SER A 216 3.78 21.83 9.59
C SER A 216 2.92 21.05 8.60
N THR A 217 1.78 20.56 9.06
CA THR A 217 0.60 20.46 8.22
C THR A 217 0.33 21.89 7.73
N PRO A 218 0.37 22.18 6.42
CA PRO A 218 -0.15 23.46 5.95
C PRO A 218 -1.64 23.51 6.32
N SER A 219 -1.98 24.44 7.21
CA SER A 219 -3.38 24.81 7.46
C SER A 219 -3.94 25.34 6.14
N ILE A 220 -4.75 24.53 5.47
CA ILE A 220 -5.67 25.02 4.45
C ILE A 220 -6.77 25.76 5.21
N MET A 221 -6.64 27.08 5.30
CA MET A 221 -7.73 27.94 5.76
C MET A 221 -8.76 28.04 4.64
N PHE A 222 -9.92 27.42 4.85
CA PHE A 222 -11.12 27.75 4.09
C PHE A 222 -11.64 29.09 4.60
N VAL A 223 -11.47 30.14 3.79
CA VAL A 223 -12.19 31.41 3.94
C VAL A 223 -13.47 31.27 3.14
N SER A 224 -14.61 31.36 3.84
CA SER A 224 -15.97 31.41 3.26
C SER A 224 -16.29 32.79 2.68
#